data_AF-A0A1W6N4D0-F1
#
_entry.id   AF-A0A1W6N4D0-F1
#
_cell.length_a   1.000
_cell.length_b   1.000
_cell.length_c   1.000
_cell.angle_alpha   90.00
_cell.angle_beta   90.00
_cell.angle_gamma   90.00
#
_symmetry.space_group_name_H-M   'P 1'
#
loop_
_entity.id
_entity.type
_entity.pdbx_description
1 polymer ?
#
loop_
_entity_poly.entity_id
_entity_poly.type
_entity_poly.pdbx_seq_one_letter_code
_entity_poly.pdbx_strand_id
1 'polypeptide(L)'
;MNKIALISVFYFVFIWSSLDLLKATDEIEASQSSPKISSFLEDNFQYDSDLSDLSGLQLSEIESLEDSDPSVVSANLSKNSFYLELAEALSTNKKITVLNLRECNLDDECGVPLFKMTWLTGLDISQNKLSSKSVGLFTTLQNLTVLICAGNPLGNTLPKALSDHTKLTYLDASSCSLDDTCIDDLIALKSLRKLILKGNKFTGSGQKKLVNAGDNRSLEIIF
;
A
#
# COMPACT_ATOMS: atom_id res chain seq x y z
N MET A 1 19.08 26.81 34.17
CA MET A 1 18.97 25.63 35.07
C MET A 1 18.07 24.65 34.32
N ASN A 2 18.50 23.47 33.84
CA ASN A 2 18.91 22.25 34.59
C ASN A 2 17.91 21.93 35.73
N LYS A 3 17.32 20.72 35.90
CA LYS A 3 17.51 19.40 35.23
C LYS A 3 16.38 18.43 35.69
N ILE A 4 15.91 17.52 34.81
CA ILE A 4 15.68 16.04 35.02
C ILE A 4 14.67 15.53 36.10
N ALA A 5 14.04 14.36 35.82
CA ALA A 5 13.36 13.34 36.70
C ALA A 5 11.82 13.41 36.95
N LEU A 6 11.03 12.30 37.07
CA LEU A 6 11.18 10.89 36.60
C LEU A 6 9.87 10.01 36.76
N ILE A 7 9.56 9.14 35.78
CA ILE A 7 8.98 7.74 35.85
C ILE A 7 7.61 7.37 36.53
N SER A 8 6.76 6.68 35.71
CA SER A 8 5.75 5.58 35.91
C SER A 8 4.64 5.62 37.01
N VAL A 9 3.46 4.97 36.84
CA VAL A 9 3.16 3.52 37.02
C VAL A 9 1.78 3.10 36.40
N PHE A 10 1.60 1.80 36.13
CA PHE A 10 0.46 1.05 35.55
C PHE A 10 -0.78 0.79 36.47
N TYR A 11 -1.77 0.05 35.93
CA TYR A 11 -2.90 -0.72 36.55
C TYR A 11 -4.28 0.00 36.62
N PHE A 12 -5.46 -0.61 36.44
CA PHE A 12 -6.03 -1.87 35.88
C PHE A 12 -7.49 -1.93 36.41
N VAL A 13 -8.51 -2.36 35.64
CA VAL A 13 -9.83 -2.78 36.20
C VAL A 13 -10.38 -4.00 35.43
N PHE A 14 -11.03 -4.92 36.15
CA PHE A 14 -11.59 -6.23 35.76
C PHE A 14 -13.09 -6.31 36.17
N ILE A 15 -13.95 -7.27 35.76
CA ILE A 15 -13.77 -8.54 35.03
C ILE A 15 -14.99 -8.90 34.12
N TRP A 16 -14.94 -10.10 33.52
CA TRP A 16 -15.91 -10.85 32.69
C TRP A 16 -17.41 -10.91 33.09
N SER A 17 -18.21 -11.42 32.15
CA SER A 17 -19.01 -12.63 32.41
C SER A 17 -18.73 -13.71 31.35
N SER A 18 -18.62 -14.97 31.77
CA SER A 18 -18.20 -16.09 30.92
C SER A 18 -19.20 -17.24 30.98
N LEU A 19 -19.87 -17.52 29.87
CA LEU A 19 -20.61 -18.75 29.60
C LEU A 19 -20.69 -18.95 28.08
N ASP A 20 -20.57 -20.20 27.65
CA ASP A 20 -20.53 -20.71 26.26
C ASP A 20 -19.16 -20.90 25.58
N LEU A 21 -18.11 -21.18 26.36
CA LEU A 21 -16.88 -21.80 25.85
C LEU A 21 -16.87 -23.34 26.01
N LEU A 22 -17.92 -24.03 25.57
CA LEU A 22 -17.92 -25.51 25.52
C LEU A 22 -18.90 -26.13 24.50
N LYS A 23 -18.84 -25.72 23.21
CA LYS A 23 -19.44 -26.45 22.06
C LYS A 23 -19.05 -25.85 20.69
N ALA A 24 -17.77 -25.92 20.32
CA ALA A 24 -17.30 -25.69 18.94
C ALA A 24 -15.83 -26.14 18.77
N THR A 25 -15.55 -27.43 18.97
CA THR A 25 -14.19 -28.01 18.78
C THR A 25 -14.10 -28.99 17.62
N ASP A 26 -15.17 -29.16 16.83
CA ASP A 26 -15.27 -30.14 15.73
C ASP A 26 -15.61 -29.47 14.39
N GLU A 27 -15.02 -28.31 14.07
CA GLU A 27 -15.14 -27.70 12.73
C GLU A 27 -13.90 -26.87 12.32
N ILE A 28 -12.73 -27.50 12.39
CA ILE A 28 -11.51 -27.03 11.72
C ILE A 28 -11.11 -28.09 10.67
N GLU A 29 -11.47 -27.85 9.39
CA GLU A 29 -10.70 -28.28 8.20
C GLU A 29 -11.40 -27.88 6.87
N ALA A 30 -11.54 -26.58 6.55
CA ALA A 30 -11.74 -26.09 5.14
C ALA A 30 -11.73 -24.54 4.91
N SER A 31 -10.87 -23.72 5.55
CA SER A 31 -10.75 -22.29 5.13
C SER A 31 -9.44 -21.58 5.56
N GLN A 32 -8.29 -22.00 5.01
CA GLN A 32 -6.98 -21.36 5.24
C GLN A 32 -6.42 -20.64 4.00
N SER A 33 -7.11 -19.58 3.57
CA SER A 33 -6.60 -18.46 2.73
C SER A 33 -7.73 -17.40 2.59
N SER A 34 -7.58 -16.10 2.83
CA SER A 34 -6.41 -15.27 3.16
C SER A 34 -6.80 -14.09 4.08
N PRO A 35 -6.79 -14.22 5.43
CA PRO A 35 -7.29 -13.15 6.31
C PRO A 35 -6.41 -11.89 6.41
N LYS A 36 -5.09 -12.02 6.17
CA LYS A 36 -4.10 -10.99 6.51
C LYS A 36 -4.00 -9.81 5.55
N ILE A 37 -4.37 -9.98 4.27
CA ILE A 37 -4.29 -8.89 3.28
C ILE A 37 -5.52 -7.99 3.41
N SER A 38 -6.70 -8.58 3.64
CA SER A 38 -7.91 -7.81 3.94
C SER A 38 -7.68 -6.96 5.20
N SER A 39 -7.33 -7.57 6.34
CA SER A 39 -7.12 -6.79 7.57
C SER A 39 -6.04 -5.71 7.39
N PHE A 40 -4.91 -5.99 6.74
CA PHE A 40 -3.90 -4.96 6.47
C PHE A 40 -4.41 -3.79 5.61
N LEU A 41 -5.24 -4.06 4.60
CA LEU A 41 -5.87 -3.02 3.78
C LEU A 41 -6.95 -2.27 4.56
N GLU A 42 -7.64 -2.92 5.49
CA GLU A 42 -8.60 -2.31 6.39
C GLU A 42 -7.86 -1.40 7.39
N ASP A 43 -6.96 -1.97 8.18
CA ASP A 43 -6.12 -1.32 9.19
C ASP A 43 -5.22 -0.18 8.67
N ASN A 44 -4.98 -0.05 7.35
CA ASN A 44 -4.06 0.96 6.78
C ASN A 44 -4.60 1.76 5.58
N PHE A 45 -5.64 1.29 4.90
CA PHE A 45 -6.14 1.89 3.66
C PHE A 45 -7.68 1.95 3.56
N GLN A 46 -8.45 1.49 4.57
CA GLN A 46 -9.87 1.80 4.59
C GLN A 46 -10.09 3.28 4.86
N TYR A 47 -11.27 3.73 4.44
CA TYR A 47 -11.82 5.06 4.68
C TYR A 47 -12.32 5.16 6.13
N ASP A 48 -11.54 4.68 7.10
CA ASP A 48 -11.91 4.67 8.51
C ASP A 48 -11.47 5.97 9.20
N SER A 49 -12.37 6.54 9.97
CA SER A 49 -12.18 7.72 10.82
C SER A 49 -11.19 7.51 11.96
N ASP A 50 -10.85 6.26 12.30
CA ASP A 50 -9.94 5.91 13.40
C ASP A 50 -8.50 5.58 12.94
N LEU A 51 -8.21 5.56 11.63
CA LEU A 51 -6.83 5.65 11.16
C LEU A 51 -6.29 7.04 11.49
N SER A 52 -5.33 7.12 12.41
CA SER A 52 -4.78 8.38 12.94
C SER A 52 -4.59 9.42 11.85
N ASP A 53 -5.47 10.43 11.85
CA ASP A 53 -5.66 11.34 10.73
C ASP A 53 -4.46 12.30 10.62
N LEU A 54 -3.43 11.87 9.89
CA LEU A 54 -2.23 12.67 9.65
C LEU A 54 -2.46 13.71 8.55
N SER A 55 -3.70 13.89 8.06
CA SER A 55 -4.02 14.92 7.06
C SER A 55 -3.78 16.35 7.55
N GLY A 56 -3.55 16.55 8.85
CA GLY A 56 -3.16 17.83 9.44
C GLY A 56 -1.68 18.02 9.75
N LEU A 57 -0.80 17.02 9.54
CA LEU A 57 0.60 17.13 10.03
C LEU A 57 1.40 18.21 9.29
N GLN A 58 1.97 19.12 10.07
CA GLN A 58 2.97 20.07 9.61
C GLN A 58 4.34 19.39 9.48
N LEU A 59 5.25 19.98 8.69
CA LEU A 59 6.60 19.43 8.44
C LEU A 59 7.35 19.09 9.75
N SER A 60 7.20 19.95 10.76
CA SER A 60 7.77 19.79 12.10
C SER A 60 7.27 18.55 12.86
N GLU A 61 6.08 18.05 12.55
CA GLU A 61 5.48 16.89 13.22
C GLU A 61 5.92 15.57 12.56
N ILE A 62 6.25 15.61 11.26
CA ILE A 62 6.96 14.52 10.56
C ILE A 62 8.40 14.39 11.08
N GLU A 63 9.04 15.53 11.41
CA GLU A 63 10.38 15.59 12.00
C GLU A 63 10.41 15.19 13.49
N SER A 64 9.30 15.37 14.23
CA SER A 64 9.23 15.09 15.67
C SER A 64 8.91 13.65 16.06
N LEU A 65 8.76 12.74 15.10
CA LEU A 65 8.58 11.30 15.37
C LEU A 65 9.87 10.77 16.03
N GLU A 66 9.86 10.50 17.34
CA GLU A 66 11.04 10.05 18.11
C GLU A 66 11.49 8.60 17.78
N ASP A 67 12.77 8.27 18.03
CA ASP A 67 13.50 7.08 17.54
C ASP A 67 13.24 5.76 18.31
N SER A 68 12.10 5.63 18.99
CA SER A 68 11.91 4.66 20.08
C SER A 68 11.04 3.44 19.78
N ASP A 69 10.47 3.29 18.58
CA ASP A 69 9.59 2.15 18.23
C ASP A 69 9.98 1.48 16.88
N PRO A 70 10.21 0.16 16.83
CA PRO A 70 10.50 -0.60 15.60
C PRO A 70 9.24 -1.06 14.82
N SER A 71 8.04 -0.62 15.20
CA SER A 71 6.78 -0.97 14.52
C SER A 71 6.62 -0.30 13.15
N VAL A 72 5.69 -0.84 12.36
CA VAL A 72 5.29 -0.30 11.06
C VAL A 72 4.55 1.03 11.29
N VAL A 73 5.21 2.16 11.02
CA VAL A 73 4.53 3.46 11.04
C VAL A 73 3.78 3.67 9.73
N SER A 74 2.45 3.77 9.83
CA SER A 74 1.56 4.20 8.77
C SER A 74 1.39 5.72 8.79
N ALA A 75 1.40 6.35 7.61
CA ALA A 75 1.15 7.78 7.47
C ALA A 75 0.07 8.02 6.40
N ASN A 76 -1.01 8.69 6.78
CA ASN A 76 -2.09 9.06 5.87
C ASN A 76 -2.10 10.57 5.62
N LEU A 77 -1.62 10.99 4.45
CA LEU A 77 -1.59 12.38 3.99
C LEU A 77 -2.62 12.64 2.88
N SER A 78 -3.55 11.70 2.65
CA SER A 78 -4.48 11.77 1.52
C SER A 78 -5.27 13.09 1.46
N LYS A 79 -5.59 13.52 0.24
CA LYS A 79 -6.33 14.76 -0.09
C LYS A 79 -5.63 16.08 0.28
N ASN A 80 -4.36 16.04 0.68
CA ASN A 80 -3.53 17.25 0.82
C ASN A 80 -2.71 17.54 -0.43
N SER A 81 -2.41 18.81 -0.68
CA SER A 81 -1.50 19.21 -1.76
C SER A 81 -0.07 18.75 -1.46
N PHE A 82 0.39 17.72 -2.17
CA PHE A 82 1.80 17.32 -2.21
C PHE A 82 2.58 18.26 -3.14
N TYR A 83 3.81 18.57 -2.76
CA TYR A 83 4.74 19.41 -3.50
C TYR A 83 6.18 18.96 -3.22
N LEU A 84 7.11 19.40 -4.06
CA LEU A 84 8.47 18.85 -4.11
C LEU A 84 9.21 18.88 -2.76
N GLU A 85 9.17 20.01 -2.05
CA GLU A 85 9.84 20.19 -0.75
C GLU A 85 9.27 19.26 0.35
N LEU A 86 7.95 19.04 0.38
CA LEU A 86 7.33 18.03 1.25
C LEU A 86 7.76 16.60 0.86
N ALA A 87 7.85 16.32 -0.44
CA ALA A 87 8.31 15.03 -0.95
C ALA A 87 9.79 14.76 -0.60
N GLU A 88 10.64 15.78 -0.65
CA GLU A 88 12.03 15.73 -0.21
C GLU A 88 12.13 15.48 1.30
N ALA A 89 11.41 16.24 2.12
CA ALA A 89 11.39 16.04 3.58
C ALA A 89 10.94 14.62 3.96
N LEU A 90 9.81 14.15 3.42
CA LEU A 90 9.31 12.79 3.64
C LEU A 90 10.29 11.71 3.17
N SER A 91 11.02 11.93 2.07
CA SER A 91 12.03 10.98 1.58
C SER A 91 13.20 10.74 2.54
N THR A 92 13.37 11.59 3.56
CA THR A 92 14.36 11.38 4.63
C THR A 92 13.83 10.51 5.77
N ASN A 93 12.50 10.43 5.98
CA ASN A 93 11.88 9.74 7.10
C ASN A 93 11.91 8.21 6.92
N LYS A 94 12.77 7.54 7.69
CA LYS A 94 12.99 6.07 7.63
C LYS A 94 11.95 5.23 8.37
N LYS A 95 10.99 5.84 9.08
CA LYS A 95 10.01 5.15 9.94
C LYS A 95 8.73 4.84 9.20
N ILE A 96 8.28 5.80 8.39
CA ILE A 96 7.11 5.62 7.52
C ILE A 96 7.40 4.45 6.59
N THR A 97 6.67 3.36 6.81
CA THR A 97 6.77 2.11 6.06
C THR A 97 5.47 1.81 5.31
N VAL A 98 4.35 2.42 5.72
CA VAL A 98 3.11 2.46 4.95
C VAL A 98 2.73 3.92 4.72
N LEU A 99 2.47 4.31 3.48
CA LEU A 99 2.20 5.70 3.13
C LEU A 99 0.99 5.81 2.19
N ASN A 100 0.04 6.68 2.54
CA ASN A 100 -1.11 7.02 1.72
C ASN A 100 -1.05 8.48 1.28
N LEU A 101 -0.87 8.69 -0.03
CA LEU A 101 -0.85 9.96 -0.75
C LEU A 101 -1.99 10.04 -1.78
N ARG A 102 -3.12 9.37 -1.53
CA ARG A 102 -4.28 9.40 -2.43
C ARG A 102 -4.80 10.82 -2.62
N GLU A 103 -5.15 11.19 -3.86
CA GLU A 103 -5.75 12.49 -4.21
C GLU A 103 -4.86 13.71 -3.83
N CYS A 104 -3.53 13.53 -3.80
CA CYS A 104 -2.60 14.53 -3.29
C CYS A 104 -1.95 15.45 -4.34
N ASN A 105 -2.44 15.49 -5.59
CA ASN A 105 -1.81 16.22 -6.70
C ASN A 105 -0.37 15.79 -7.07
N LEU A 106 0.14 14.66 -6.54
CA LEU A 106 1.50 14.13 -6.78
C LEU A 106 1.77 13.99 -8.29
N ASP A 107 2.83 14.62 -8.78
CA ASP A 107 3.26 14.57 -10.17
C ASP A 107 4.62 13.86 -10.35
N ASP A 108 5.10 13.79 -11.60
CA ASP A 108 6.32 13.09 -11.95
C ASP A 108 7.57 13.65 -11.25
N GLU A 109 7.59 14.96 -10.95
CA GLU A 109 8.73 15.64 -10.29
C GLU A 109 8.76 15.31 -8.80
N CYS A 110 7.60 15.42 -8.13
CA CYS A 110 7.44 15.01 -6.74
C CYS A 110 7.67 13.50 -6.52
N GLY A 111 7.48 12.68 -7.56
CA GLY A 111 7.83 11.26 -7.54
C GLY A 111 9.33 10.99 -7.36
N VAL A 112 10.22 11.85 -7.85
CA VAL A 112 11.68 11.60 -7.82
C VAL A 112 12.25 11.44 -6.40
N PRO A 113 11.96 12.30 -5.41
CA PRO A 113 12.36 12.06 -4.03
C PRO A 113 11.52 10.97 -3.35
N LEU A 114 10.20 10.93 -3.57
CA LEU A 114 9.29 9.96 -2.93
C LEU A 114 9.74 8.51 -3.16
N PHE A 115 10.11 8.17 -4.38
CA PHE A 115 10.52 6.80 -4.72
C PHE A 115 11.91 6.42 -4.18
N LYS A 116 12.65 7.35 -3.54
CA LYS A 116 13.85 7.00 -2.75
C LYS A 116 13.49 6.32 -1.42
N MET A 117 12.21 6.24 -1.05
CA MET A 117 11.71 5.56 0.15
C MET A 117 11.70 4.03 0.01
N THR A 118 12.86 3.44 -0.27
CA THR A 118 13.02 2.01 -0.60
C THR A 118 12.66 1.04 0.53
N TRP A 119 12.38 1.52 1.74
CA TRP A 119 11.89 0.76 2.90
C TRP A 119 10.36 0.65 2.95
N LEU A 120 9.61 1.35 2.10
CA LEU A 120 8.15 1.25 2.03
C LEU A 120 7.69 -0.19 1.74
N THR A 121 6.68 -0.63 2.48
CA THR A 121 5.99 -1.91 2.36
C THR A 121 4.56 -1.73 1.84
N GLY A 122 3.91 -0.60 2.13
CA GLY A 122 2.62 -0.22 1.55
C GLY A 122 2.64 1.18 0.97
N LEU A 123 2.07 1.37 -0.22
CA LEU A 123 1.96 2.67 -0.87
C LEU A 123 0.62 2.84 -1.60
N ASP A 124 -0.16 3.85 -1.21
CA ASP A 124 -1.27 4.38 -2.02
C ASP A 124 -0.87 5.74 -2.59
N ILE A 125 -0.91 5.83 -3.92
CA ILE A 125 -0.66 7.02 -4.73
C ILE A 125 -1.79 7.22 -5.73
N SER A 126 -2.98 6.68 -5.46
CA SER A 126 -4.13 6.74 -6.35
C SER A 126 -4.66 8.17 -6.56
N GLN A 127 -5.31 8.39 -7.71
CA GLN A 127 -5.92 9.67 -8.11
C GLN A 127 -4.93 10.85 -8.11
N ASN A 128 -3.72 10.61 -8.63
CA ASN A 128 -2.66 11.60 -8.76
C ASN A 128 -2.34 11.89 -10.24
N LYS A 129 -1.23 12.59 -10.50
CA LYS A 129 -0.82 13.08 -11.83
C LYS A 129 0.42 12.37 -12.36
N LEU A 130 0.79 11.21 -11.80
CA LEU A 130 1.93 10.42 -12.27
C LEU A 130 1.65 9.87 -13.67
N SER A 131 2.64 9.99 -14.55
CA SER A 131 2.58 9.55 -15.94
C SER A 131 3.55 8.40 -16.21
N SER A 132 3.60 7.94 -17.46
CA SER A 132 4.59 6.95 -17.91
C SER A 132 6.06 7.36 -17.68
N LYS A 133 6.35 8.65 -17.42
CA LYS A 133 7.70 9.12 -17.05
C LYS A 133 8.15 8.56 -15.69
N SER A 134 7.26 8.44 -14.73
CA SER A 134 7.58 7.92 -13.39
C SER A 134 7.67 6.40 -13.30
N VAL A 135 7.27 5.66 -14.35
CA VAL A 135 7.28 4.18 -14.33
C VAL A 135 8.67 3.61 -13.99
N GLY A 136 9.75 4.22 -14.47
CA GLY A 136 11.11 3.78 -14.12
C GLY A 136 11.44 3.87 -12.62
N LEU A 137 10.80 4.80 -11.90
CA LEU A 137 11.05 5.01 -10.47
C LEU A 137 10.54 3.86 -9.61
N PHE A 138 9.45 3.18 -10.01
CA PHE A 138 8.88 2.04 -9.27
C PHE A 138 9.91 0.94 -8.99
N THR A 139 10.89 0.75 -9.89
CA THR A 139 11.97 -0.25 -9.74
C THR A 139 12.80 -0.14 -8.46
N THR A 140 12.74 1.00 -7.76
CA THR A 140 13.45 1.24 -6.49
C THR A 140 12.72 0.68 -5.26
N LEU A 141 11.39 0.51 -5.31
CA LEU A 141 10.53 0.23 -4.15
C LEU A 141 10.39 -1.28 -3.86
N GLN A 142 11.53 -1.98 -3.86
CA GLN A 142 11.65 -3.44 -3.79
C GLN A 142 11.08 -4.10 -2.51
N ASN A 143 10.72 -3.31 -1.49
CA ASN A 143 10.09 -3.80 -0.27
C ASN A 143 8.56 -3.80 -0.28
N LEU A 144 7.91 -3.24 -1.32
CA LEU A 144 6.45 -3.16 -1.41
C LEU A 144 5.79 -4.55 -1.40
N THR A 145 4.79 -4.69 -0.55
CA THR A 145 3.83 -5.80 -0.48
C THR A 145 2.46 -5.39 -1.00
N VAL A 146 2.12 -4.10 -0.90
CA VAL A 146 0.87 -3.50 -1.38
C VAL A 146 1.17 -2.22 -2.18
N LEU A 147 0.61 -2.12 -3.39
CA LEU A 147 0.64 -0.90 -4.20
C LEU A 147 -0.76 -0.57 -4.72
N ILE A 148 -1.22 0.65 -4.47
CA ILE A 148 -2.45 1.23 -5.03
C ILE A 148 -2.03 2.44 -5.86
N CYS A 149 -2.06 2.32 -7.20
CA CYS A 149 -1.68 3.40 -8.12
C CYS A 149 -2.82 3.84 -9.05
N ALA A 150 -4.04 3.36 -8.77
CA ALA A 150 -5.23 3.58 -9.57
C ALA A 150 -5.48 5.05 -9.95
N GLY A 151 -5.91 5.32 -11.18
CA GLY A 151 -6.21 6.67 -11.68
C GLY A 151 -5.00 7.49 -12.14
N ASN A 152 -3.78 6.92 -12.15
CA ASN A 152 -2.60 7.56 -12.74
C ASN A 152 -2.32 7.00 -14.15
N PRO A 153 -2.14 7.82 -15.21
CA PRO A 153 -1.86 7.37 -16.58
C PRO A 153 -0.41 6.84 -16.77
N LEU A 154 -0.06 5.78 -16.04
CA LEU A 154 1.26 5.14 -16.02
C LEU A 154 1.55 4.33 -17.31
N GLY A 155 0.52 3.72 -17.91
CA GLY A 155 0.62 3.01 -19.19
C GLY A 155 1.32 1.64 -19.12
N ASN A 156 1.42 0.99 -20.29
CA ASN A 156 1.75 -0.43 -20.44
C ASN A 156 3.14 -0.86 -19.94
N THR A 157 4.05 0.07 -19.64
CA THR A 157 5.37 -0.24 -19.08
C THR A 157 5.35 -0.45 -17.56
N LEU A 158 4.27 -0.09 -16.85
CA LEU A 158 4.15 -0.26 -15.40
C LEU A 158 4.36 -1.72 -14.95
N PRO A 159 3.69 -2.74 -15.51
CA PRO A 159 3.89 -4.12 -15.06
C PRO A 159 5.32 -4.61 -15.22
N LYS A 160 6.01 -4.15 -16.27
CA LYS A 160 7.43 -4.46 -16.49
C LYS A 160 8.34 -3.83 -15.45
N ALA A 161 8.09 -2.60 -15.03
CA ALA A 161 8.84 -1.98 -13.92
C ALA A 161 8.59 -2.68 -12.57
N LEU A 162 7.47 -3.40 -12.46
CA LEU A 162 7.11 -4.18 -11.28
C LEU A 162 7.61 -5.64 -11.33
N SER A 163 8.19 -6.12 -12.43
CA SER A 163 8.55 -7.54 -12.65
C SER A 163 9.35 -8.17 -11.49
N ASP A 164 10.27 -7.38 -10.94
CA ASP A 164 11.26 -7.85 -9.98
C ASP A 164 10.78 -7.71 -8.51
N HIS A 165 9.58 -7.17 -8.30
CA HIS A 165 9.00 -6.96 -6.96
C HIS A 165 8.50 -8.29 -6.35
N THR A 166 9.45 -9.13 -5.93
CA THR A 166 9.22 -10.46 -5.35
C THR A 166 8.36 -10.48 -4.08
N LYS A 167 8.10 -9.32 -3.46
CA LYS A 167 7.26 -9.16 -2.26
C LYS A 167 5.84 -8.65 -2.55
N LEU A 168 5.57 -8.10 -3.74
CA LEU A 168 4.31 -7.45 -4.07
C LEU A 168 3.16 -8.47 -4.18
N THR A 169 2.22 -8.45 -3.24
CA THR A 169 1.09 -9.39 -3.18
C THR A 169 -0.24 -8.77 -3.62
N TYR A 170 -0.39 -7.44 -3.49
CA TYR A 170 -1.57 -6.69 -3.91
C TYR A 170 -1.17 -5.56 -4.86
N LEU A 171 -1.86 -5.47 -6.00
CA LEU A 171 -1.74 -4.35 -6.94
C LEU A 171 -3.13 -3.87 -7.39
N ASP A 172 -3.46 -2.61 -7.13
CA ASP A 172 -4.55 -1.91 -7.82
C ASP A 172 -3.97 -0.92 -8.83
N ALA A 173 -4.10 -1.28 -10.11
CA ALA A 173 -3.72 -0.49 -11.27
C ALA A 173 -4.95 -0.11 -12.12
N SER A 174 -6.10 0.12 -11.46
CA SER A 174 -7.34 0.55 -12.12
C SER A 174 -7.16 1.89 -12.83
N SER A 175 -7.71 2.05 -14.03
CA SER A 175 -7.65 3.27 -14.84
C SER A 175 -6.22 3.76 -15.15
N CYS A 176 -5.23 2.87 -15.14
CA CYS A 176 -3.82 3.22 -15.39
C CYS A 176 -3.44 3.28 -16.89
N SER A 177 -4.41 3.27 -17.80
CA SER A 177 -4.21 3.21 -19.25
C SER A 177 -3.45 1.97 -19.74
N LEU A 178 -3.70 0.83 -19.09
CA LEU A 178 -3.19 -0.48 -19.50
C LEU A 178 -4.04 -1.10 -20.63
N ASP A 179 -3.44 -1.97 -21.44
CA ASP A 179 -4.10 -2.77 -22.49
C ASP A 179 -3.43 -4.14 -22.69
N ASP A 180 -3.92 -4.92 -23.67
CA ASP A 180 -3.46 -6.29 -23.96
C ASP A 180 -1.94 -6.43 -24.21
N THR A 181 -1.21 -5.34 -24.51
CA THR A 181 0.24 -5.38 -24.76
C THR A 181 1.08 -5.65 -23.51
N CYS A 182 0.56 -5.42 -22.29
CA CYS A 182 1.29 -5.65 -21.03
C CYS A 182 0.91 -6.98 -20.33
N ILE A 183 0.15 -7.86 -20.98
CA ILE A 183 -0.33 -9.13 -20.40
C ILE A 183 0.82 -10.03 -19.95
N ASP A 184 1.86 -10.20 -20.76
CA ASP A 184 2.96 -11.11 -20.42
C ASP A 184 3.77 -10.59 -19.22
N ASP A 185 3.94 -9.27 -19.11
CA ASP A 185 4.55 -8.61 -17.95
C ASP A 185 3.68 -8.76 -16.68
N LEU A 186 2.35 -8.59 -16.78
CA LEU A 186 1.42 -8.86 -15.66
C LEU A 186 1.46 -10.33 -15.19
N ILE A 187 1.59 -11.26 -16.13
CA ILE A 187 1.75 -12.69 -15.85
C ILE A 187 3.10 -12.99 -15.20
N ALA A 188 4.14 -12.16 -15.44
CA ALA A 188 5.46 -12.29 -14.83
C ALA A 188 5.48 -11.95 -13.32
N LEU A 189 4.52 -11.20 -12.80
CA LEU A 189 4.41 -10.78 -11.39
C LEU A 189 4.07 -11.94 -10.42
N LYS A 190 4.97 -12.91 -10.24
CA LYS A 190 4.73 -14.19 -9.55
C LYS A 190 4.35 -14.07 -8.07
N SER A 191 4.70 -12.95 -7.44
CA SER A 191 4.39 -12.58 -6.06
C SER A 191 2.92 -12.21 -5.84
N LEU A 192 2.23 -11.69 -6.87
CA LEU A 192 0.83 -11.24 -6.73
C LEU A 192 -0.13 -12.34 -6.28
N ARG A 193 -1.13 -11.92 -5.49
CA ARG A 193 -2.29 -12.69 -5.04
C ARG A 193 -3.61 -11.97 -5.36
N LYS A 194 -3.60 -10.64 -5.47
CA LYS A 194 -4.74 -9.84 -5.89
C LYS A 194 -4.30 -8.74 -6.87
N LEU A 195 -5.03 -8.62 -7.97
CA LEU A 195 -4.77 -7.69 -9.07
C LEU A 195 -6.07 -7.02 -9.52
N ILE A 196 -6.14 -5.69 -9.43
CA ILE A 196 -7.31 -4.91 -9.87
C ILE A 196 -6.93 -4.07 -11.10
N LEU A 197 -7.71 -4.22 -12.17
CA LEU A 197 -7.47 -3.68 -13.51
C LEU A 197 -8.68 -2.91 -14.05
N LYS A 198 -9.62 -2.49 -13.17
CA LYS A 198 -10.87 -1.81 -13.56
C LYS A 198 -10.60 -0.59 -14.44
N GLY A 199 -11.42 -0.34 -15.44
CA GLY A 199 -11.30 0.88 -16.29
C GLY A 199 -10.06 0.94 -17.19
N ASN A 200 -9.34 -0.18 -17.36
CA ASN A 200 -8.29 -0.31 -18.39
C ASN A 200 -8.87 -0.81 -19.73
N LYS A 201 -8.04 -0.88 -20.77
CA LYS A 201 -8.42 -1.15 -22.17
C LYS A 201 -8.17 -2.60 -22.59
N PHE A 202 -8.28 -3.56 -21.66
CA PHE A 202 -8.14 -4.98 -21.97
C PHE A 202 -9.32 -5.47 -22.83
N THR A 203 -9.03 -6.24 -23.88
CA THR A 203 -10.07 -6.90 -24.67
C THR A 203 -10.62 -8.11 -23.92
N GLY A 204 -11.81 -8.61 -24.27
CA GLY A 204 -12.30 -9.88 -23.70
C GLY A 204 -11.36 -11.08 -23.95
N SER A 205 -10.51 -11.02 -24.99
CA SER A 205 -9.48 -12.02 -25.23
C SER A 205 -8.28 -11.87 -24.28
N GLY A 206 -7.89 -10.63 -23.97
CA GLY A 206 -6.86 -10.30 -22.99
C GLY A 206 -7.27 -10.63 -21.56
N GLN A 207 -8.49 -10.25 -21.18
CA GLN A 207 -9.12 -10.63 -19.90
C GLN A 207 -9.11 -12.14 -19.71
N LYS A 208 -9.52 -12.92 -20.72
CA LYS A 208 -9.49 -14.39 -20.66
C LYS A 208 -8.07 -14.95 -20.48
N LYS A 209 -7.07 -14.39 -21.16
CA LYS A 209 -5.66 -14.80 -20.97
C LYS A 209 -5.18 -14.55 -19.54
N LEU A 210 -5.50 -13.38 -18.99
CA LEU A 210 -5.15 -13.01 -17.62
C LEU A 210 -5.83 -13.91 -16.59
N VAL A 211 -7.14 -14.15 -16.68
CA VAL A 211 -7.88 -15.06 -15.78
C VAL A 211 -7.28 -16.46 -15.82
N ASN A 212 -7.12 -17.06 -17.02
CA ASN A 212 -6.50 -18.37 -17.16
C ASN A 212 -5.09 -18.45 -16.53
N ALA A 213 -4.31 -17.37 -16.60
CA ALA A 213 -2.98 -17.31 -15.99
C ALA A 213 -3.02 -17.07 -14.46
N GLY A 214 -4.10 -16.47 -13.96
CA GLY A 214 -4.36 -16.27 -12.53
C GLY A 214 -4.83 -17.54 -11.83
N ASP A 215 -5.76 -18.28 -12.44
CA ASP A 215 -6.31 -19.55 -11.94
C ASP A 215 -5.20 -20.57 -11.64
N ASN A 216 -4.22 -20.67 -12.54
CA ASN A 216 -3.06 -21.56 -12.42
C ASN A 216 -2.16 -21.28 -11.19
N ARG A 217 -2.36 -20.18 -10.47
CA ARG A 217 -1.54 -19.78 -9.31
C ARG A 217 -2.31 -19.12 -8.16
N SER A 218 -3.63 -19.26 -8.13
CA SER A 218 -4.51 -18.62 -7.13
C SER A 218 -4.35 -17.10 -7.03
N LEU A 219 -4.24 -16.41 -8.17
CA LEU A 219 -4.29 -14.96 -8.27
C LEU A 219 -5.72 -14.50 -8.58
N GLU A 220 -6.31 -13.72 -7.67
CA GLU A 220 -7.57 -13.02 -7.90
C GLU A 220 -7.36 -11.84 -8.86
N ILE A 221 -8.11 -11.79 -9.96
CA ILE A 221 -8.06 -10.69 -10.94
C ILE A 221 -9.46 -10.07 -11.09
N ILE A 222 -9.53 -8.74 -11.00
CA ILE A 222 -10.78 -7.98 -11.11
C ILE A 222 -10.68 -6.96 -12.25
N PHE A 223 -11.68 -6.93 -13.13
CA PHE A 223 -11.84 -5.99 -14.24
C PHE A 223 -13.02 -5.03 -14.03
#